data_AF-A0A7W6BV12-F1
#
_entry.id   AF-A0A7W6BV12-F1
#
_cell.length_a   1.000
_cell.length_b   1.000
_cell.length_c   1.000
_cell.angle_alpha   90.00
_cell.angle_beta   90.00
_cell.angle_gamma   90.00
#
_symmetry.space_group_name_H-M   'P 1'
#
loop_
_entity.id
_entity.type
_entity.pdbx_description
1 polymer ?
#
loop_
_entity_poly.entity_id
_entity_poly.type
_entity_poly.pdbx_seq_one_letter_code
_entity_poly.pdbx_strand_id
1 'polypeptide(L)'
;METPAPTDLLAAAFAVGVLFLVRFMLALRRIRLELGARWPSEPQAWRGATRPLAFGEAMEPDRRHAMRQLGVGMVCLALAAILALWLGGAALFGWPVPFASA
;
A
#
# COMPACT_ATOMS: atom_id res chain seq x y z
N MET A 1 -11.77 25.41 13.43
CA MET A 1 -11.24 24.52 12.37
C MET A 1 -12.35 23.54 12.05
N GLU A 2 -12.84 23.52 10.82
CA GLU A 2 -13.83 22.53 10.38
C GLU A 2 -13.14 21.16 10.32
N THR A 3 -13.68 20.17 11.03
CA THR A 3 -13.19 18.80 10.97
C THR A 3 -13.62 18.16 9.65
N PRO A 4 -12.71 17.58 8.85
CA PRO A 4 -13.04 17.01 7.55
C PRO A 4 -14.03 15.86 7.69
N ALA A 5 -14.88 15.66 6.68
CA ALA A 5 -15.85 14.58 6.70
C ALA A 5 -15.14 13.21 6.75
N PRO A 6 -15.69 12.21 7.47
CA PRO A 6 -15.10 10.87 7.53
C PRO A 6 -14.89 10.22 6.16
N THR A 7 -15.74 10.55 5.18
CA THR A 7 -15.62 10.12 3.79
C THR A 7 -14.41 10.69 3.08
N ASP A 8 -14.03 11.93 3.39
CA ASP A 8 -12.85 12.57 2.81
C ASP A 8 -11.58 11.95 3.36
N LEU A 9 -11.57 11.61 4.65
CA LEU A 9 -10.49 10.85 5.29
C LEU A 9 -10.34 9.45 4.66
N LEU A 10 -11.46 8.76 4.40
CA LEU A 10 -11.44 7.48 3.70
C LEU A 10 -10.84 7.61 2.29
N ALA A 11 -11.33 8.58 1.52
CA ALA A 11 -10.87 8.82 0.15
C ALA A 11 -9.38 9.16 0.12
N ALA A 12 -8.91 10.02 1.04
CA ALA A 12 -7.51 10.37 1.18
C ALA A 12 -6.65 9.15 1.55
N ALA A 13 -7.05 8.37 2.55
CA ALA A 13 -6.32 7.16 2.95
C ALA A 13 -6.24 6.13 1.82
N PHE A 14 -7.33 5.94 1.08
CA PHE A 14 -7.38 5.07 -0.08
C PHE A 14 -6.47 5.56 -1.21
N ALA A 15 -6.56 6.84 -1.58
CA ALA A 15 -5.74 7.44 -2.62
C ALA A 15 -4.24 7.35 -2.29
N VAL A 16 -3.86 7.61 -1.03
CA VAL A 16 -2.48 7.45 -0.55
C VAL A 16 -2.05 5.98 -0.63
N GLY A 17 -2.88 5.04 -0.19
CA GLY A 17 -2.61 3.60 -0.31
C GLY A 17 -2.36 3.16 -1.75
N VAL A 18 -3.20 3.58 -2.70
CA VAL A 18 -3.05 3.30 -4.14
C VAL A 18 -1.78 3.93 -4.69
N LEU A 19 -1.47 5.18 -4.34
CA LEU A 19 -0.26 5.86 -4.79
C LEU A 19 1.01 5.11 -4.37
N PHE A 20 1.05 4.60 -3.13
CA PHE A 20 2.16 3.79 -2.65
C PHE A 20 2.25 2.44 -3.38
N LEU A 21 1.12 1.82 -3.72
CA LEU A 21 1.10 0.60 -4.55
C LEU A 21 1.65 0.84 -5.95
N VAL A 22 1.25 1.93 -6.60
CA VAL A 22 1.76 2.33 -7.92
C VAL A 22 3.26 2.58 -7.84
N ARG A 23 3.72 3.27 -6.80
CA ARG A 23 5.15 3.56 -6.60
C ARG A 23 5.97 2.30 -6.39
N PHE A 24 5.44 1.34 -5.64
CA PHE A 24 6.04 0.02 -5.49
C PHE A 24 6.13 -0.74 -6.82
N MET A 25 5.05 -0.74 -7.62
CA MET A 25 5.02 -1.36 -8.95
C MET A 25 6.05 -0.73 -9.89
N LEU A 26 6.23 0.60 -9.85
CA LEU A 26 7.24 1.30 -10.62
C LEU A 26 8.67 0.94 -10.16
N ALA A 27 8.90 0.83 -8.85
CA ALA A 27 10.18 0.40 -8.31
C ALA A 27 10.54 -1.03 -8.75
N LEU A 28 9.59 -1.98 -8.67
CA LEU A 28 9.77 -3.32 -9.20
C LEU A 28 9.99 -3.34 -10.71
N ARG A 29 9.25 -2.51 -11.46
CA ARG A 29 9.43 -2.39 -12.91
C ARG A 29 10.83 -1.89 -13.25
N ARG A 30 11.37 -0.95 -12.48
CA ARG A 30 12.75 -0.47 -12.64
C ARG A 30 13.76 -1.60 -12.42
N ILE A 31 13.64 -2.34 -11.32
CA ILE A 31 14.52 -3.50 -11.04
C ILE A 31 14.40 -4.55 -12.17
N ARG A 32 13.18 -4.78 -12.69
CA ARG A 32 12.95 -5.70 -13.82
C ARG A 32 13.64 -5.25 -15.10
N LEU A 33 13.64 -3.94 -15.40
CA LEU A 33 14.35 -3.40 -16.56
C LEU A 33 15.88 -3.51 -16.38
N GLU A 34 16.39 -3.29 -15.17
CA GLU A 34 17.82 -3.37 -14.88
C GLU A 34 18.35 -4.82 -14.86
N LEU A 35 17.55 -5.79 -14.39
CA LEU A 35 17.92 -7.22 -14.46
C LEU A 35 17.73 -7.85 -15.85
N GLY A 36 16.79 -7.34 -16.65
CA GLY A 36 16.50 -7.84 -17.99
C GLY A 36 16.28 -9.35 -18.03
N ALA A 37 17.15 -10.07 -18.76
CA ALA A 37 17.11 -11.53 -18.90
C ALA A 37 17.43 -12.31 -17.61
N ARG A 38 17.99 -11.67 -16.59
CA ARG A 38 18.26 -12.28 -15.27
C ARG A 38 17.05 -12.22 -14.33
N TRP A 39 15.93 -11.64 -14.76
CA TRP A 39 14.72 -11.55 -13.95
C TRP A 39 14.15 -12.96 -13.67
N PRO A 40 13.93 -13.35 -12.40
CA PRO A 40 13.33 -14.63 -12.06
C PRO A 40 11.88 -14.74 -12.60
N SER A 41 11.40 -15.96 -12.81
CA SER A 41 9.98 -16.20 -13.16
C SER A 41 9.04 -15.57 -12.12
N GLU A 42 7.89 -15.06 -12.54
CA GLU A 42 7.00 -14.20 -11.72
C GLU A 42 6.69 -14.71 -10.29
N PRO A 43 6.45 -16.01 -10.02
CA PRO A 43 6.26 -16.47 -8.64
C PRO A 43 7.56 -16.50 -7.80
N GLN A 44 8.72 -16.60 -8.43
CA GLN A 44 10.02 -16.52 -7.77
C GLN A 44 10.49 -15.07 -7.60
N ALA A 45 10.14 -14.18 -8.51
CA ALA A 45 10.45 -12.75 -8.41
C ALA A 45 9.74 -12.11 -7.20
N TRP A 46 8.48 -12.48 -6.94
CA TRP A 46 7.76 -12.01 -5.75
C TRP A 46 8.38 -12.52 -4.45
N ARG A 47 8.76 -13.81 -4.42
CA ARG A 47 9.51 -14.41 -3.31
C ARG A 47 10.92 -13.82 -3.15
N GLY A 48 11.52 -13.36 -4.24
CA GLY A 48 12.81 -12.68 -4.25
C GLY A 48 12.70 -11.26 -3.68
N ALA A 49 11.64 -10.51 -4.01
CA ALA A 49 11.41 -9.17 -3.46
C ALA A 49 11.27 -9.16 -1.93
N THR A 50 10.75 -10.24 -1.35
CA THR A 50 10.63 -10.39 0.11
C THR A 50 11.88 -10.97 0.77
N ARG A 51 12.81 -11.56 0.02
CA ARG A 51 14.05 -12.13 0.55
C ARG A 51 15.24 -11.18 0.46
N PRO A 52 16.06 -11.04 1.52
CA PRO A 52 17.31 -10.31 1.45
C PRO A 52 18.26 -10.92 0.41
N LEU A 53 19.01 -10.07 -0.30
CA LEU A 53 20.03 -10.43 -1.30
C LEU A 53 19.52 -11.16 -2.57
N ALA A 54 18.21 -11.30 -2.76
CA ALA A 54 17.67 -12.10 -3.88
C ALA A 54 17.99 -11.55 -5.29
N PHE A 55 18.30 -10.25 -5.40
CA PHE A 55 18.64 -9.58 -6.65
C PHE A 55 20.12 -9.12 -6.71
N GLY A 56 20.95 -9.57 -5.77
CA GLY A 56 22.34 -9.15 -5.60
C GLY A 56 22.51 -7.88 -4.77
N GLU A 57 23.72 -7.67 -4.22
CA GLU A 57 24.04 -6.55 -3.32
C GLU A 57 23.79 -5.17 -3.94
N ALA A 58 23.98 -5.04 -5.26
CA ALA A 58 23.77 -3.79 -5.98
C ALA A 58 22.31 -3.32 -5.97
N MET A 59 21.33 -4.25 -5.95
CA MET A 59 19.88 -3.94 -6.02
C MET A 59 19.17 -4.02 -4.68
N GLU A 60 19.91 -4.36 -3.63
CA GLU A 60 19.44 -4.43 -2.25
C GLU A 60 18.86 -3.08 -1.71
N PRO A 61 19.46 -1.89 -1.96
CA PRO A 61 18.88 -0.63 -1.50
C PRO A 61 17.53 -0.32 -2.17
N ASP A 62 17.41 -0.58 -3.47
CA ASP A 62 16.17 -0.38 -4.23
C ASP A 62 15.08 -1.36 -3.78
N ARG A 63 15.44 -2.61 -3.51
CA ARG A 63 14.53 -3.60 -2.90
C ARG A 63 13.99 -3.12 -1.55
N ARG A 64 14.86 -2.64 -0.66
CA ARG A 64 14.45 -2.15 0.66
C ARG A 64 13.55 -0.93 0.56
N HIS A 65 13.83 -0.01 -0.35
CA HIS A 65 12.98 1.15 -0.58
C HIS A 65 11.60 0.75 -1.10
N ALA A 66 11.55 -0.14 -2.09
CA ALA A 66 10.30 -0.71 -2.60
C ALA A 66 9.51 -1.41 -1.48
N MET A 67 10.16 -2.24 -0.67
CA MET A 67 9.47 -2.98 0.39
C MET A 67 8.95 -2.08 1.52
N ARG A 68 9.65 -0.98 1.84
CA ARG A 68 9.12 0.05 2.75
C ARG A 68 7.88 0.73 2.17
N GLN A 69 7.89 1.05 0.87
CA GLN A 69 6.73 1.63 0.20
C GLN A 69 5.53 0.66 0.18
N LEU A 70 5.78 -0.63 -0.06
CA LEU A 70 4.73 -1.65 0.04
C LEU A 70 4.16 -1.70 1.46
N GLY A 71 5.01 -1.71 2.48
CA GLY A 71 4.59 -1.68 3.88
C GLY A 71 3.71 -0.47 4.20
N VAL A 72 4.14 0.73 3.84
CA VAL A 72 3.34 1.96 4.08
C VAL A 72 2.02 1.94 3.31
N GLY A 73 2.05 1.53 2.03
CA GLY A 73 0.84 1.41 1.21
C GLY A 73 -0.16 0.41 1.80
N MET A 74 0.31 -0.75 2.26
CA MET A 74 -0.51 -1.76 2.92
C MET A 74 -1.10 -1.27 4.24
N VAL A 75 -0.34 -0.50 5.04
CA VAL A 75 -0.85 0.12 6.28
C VAL A 75 -1.95 1.13 5.95
N CYS A 76 -1.75 2.00 4.97
CA CYS A 76 -2.77 2.96 4.54
C CYS A 76 -4.03 2.26 4.01
N LEU A 77 -3.88 1.21 3.21
CA LEU A 77 -5.01 0.41 2.70
C LEU A 77 -5.73 -0.34 3.82
N ALA A 78 -5.01 -0.90 4.79
CA ALA A 78 -5.63 -1.55 5.95
C ALA A 78 -6.45 -0.56 6.78
N LEU A 79 -5.91 0.64 7.02
CA LEU A 79 -6.65 1.72 7.70
C LEU A 79 -7.89 2.13 6.90
N ALA A 80 -7.76 2.31 5.58
CA ALA A 80 -8.90 2.61 4.71
C ALA A 80 -9.96 1.48 4.73
N ALA A 81 -9.54 0.22 4.71
CA ALA A 81 -10.44 -0.93 4.77
C ALA A 81 -11.18 -1.02 6.12
N ILE A 82 -10.49 -0.78 7.24
CA ILE A 82 -11.10 -0.70 8.57
C ILE A 82 -12.14 0.42 8.60
N LEU A 83 -11.78 1.60 8.09
CA LEU A 83 -12.66 2.76 8.06
C LEU A 83 -13.88 2.53 7.14
N ALA A 84 -13.68 1.90 5.99
CA ALA A 84 -14.76 1.52 5.05
C ALA A 84 -15.69 0.47 5.63
N LEU A 85 -15.16 -0.57 6.28
CA LEU A 85 -15.95 -1.61 6.96
C LEU A 85 -16.80 -0.98 8.06
N TRP A 86 -16.21 -0.06 8.80
CA TRP A 86 -16.89 0.64 9.88
C TRP A 86 -17.98 1.60 9.36
N LEU A 87 -17.69 2.43 8.35
CA LEU A 87 -18.67 3.31 7.69
C LEU A 87 -19.81 2.51 7.05
N GLY A 88 -19.48 1.42 6.37
CA GLY A 88 -20.46 0.50 5.78
C GLY A 88 -21.35 -0.13 6.84
N GLY A 89 -20.77 -0.56 7.98
CA GLY A 89 -21.57 -1.09 9.07
C GLY A 89 -22.36 -0.03 9.85
N ALA A 90 -21.89 1.22 9.92
CA ALA A 90 -22.70 2.32 10.43
C ALA A 90 -23.92 2.58 9.54
N ALA A 91 -23.74 2.57 8.21
CA ALA A 91 -24.82 2.78 7.26
C ALA A 91 -25.84 1.62 7.21
N LEU A 92 -25.36 0.37 7.35
CA LEU A 92 -26.20 -0.82 7.21
C LEU A 92 -26.79 -1.32 8.54
N PHE A 93 -26.05 -1.17 9.64
CA PHE A 93 -26.41 -1.73 10.96
C PHE A 93 -26.60 -0.67 12.05
N GLY A 94 -26.41 0.63 11.74
CA GLY A 94 -26.60 1.70 12.70
C GLY A 94 -25.54 1.76 13.80
N TRP A 95 -24.30 1.32 13.52
CA TRP A 95 -23.21 1.46 14.49
C TRP A 95 -22.98 2.91 14.92
N PRO A 96 -22.62 3.14 16.20
CA PRO A 96 -22.40 4.48 16.72
C PRO A 96 -21.21 5.13 16.03
N VAL A 97 -21.43 6.31 15.44
CA VAL A 97 -20.41 7.14 14.80
C VAL A 97 -19.87 8.14 15.82
N PRO A 98 -18.68 7.94 16.43
CA PRO A 98 -18.19 8.79 17.52
C PRO A 98 -17.81 10.22 17.06
N PHE A 99 -17.80 10.46 15.75
CA PHE A 99 -17.43 11.75 15.14
C PHE A 99 -18.62 12.50 14.55
N ALA A 100 -19.86 11.99 14.71
CA ALA A 100 -21.05 12.72 14.33
C ALA A 100 -21.30 13.85 15.35
N SER A 101 -20.70 15.02 15.12
CA SER A 101 -21.17 16.24 15.77
C SER A 101 -22.56 16.59 15.21
N ALA A 102 -23.48 16.85 16.14
CA ALA A 102 -24.89 17.18 15.93
C ALA A 102 -25.16 18.29 14.91
#